data_AF-A0A2T7LCG9-F1
#
_entry.id   AF-A0A2T7LCG9-F1
#
_cell.length_a   1.000
_cell.length_b   1.000
_cell.length_c   1.000
_cell.angle_alpha   90.00
_cell.angle_beta   90.00
_cell.angle_gamma   90.00
#
_symmetry.space_group_name_H-M   'P 1'
#
loop_
_entity.id
_entity.type
_entity.pdbx_description
1 polymer ?
#
loop_
_entity_poly.entity_id
_entity_poly.type
_entity_poly.pdbx_seq_one_letter_code
_entity_poly.pdbx_strand_id
1 'polypeptide(L)' 'MYDRAHLVAVATDKGDRHYTDLAVRLKVAPVTAWRLWTGKTAPSARLAAAVQDEYGIPASRLLKLSEPSTQAAA' A
#
# COMPACT_ATOMS: atom_id res chain seq x y z
N MET A 1 -5.08 -2.22 -10.01
CA MET A 1 -5.18 -0.88 -9.38
C MET A 1 -5.16 -1.00 -7.86
N TYR A 2 -4.11 -0.57 -7.16
CA TYR A 2 -3.89 -0.68 -5.71
C TYR A 2 -5.13 -0.41 -4.82
N ASP A 3 -5.46 -1.34 -3.89
CA ASP A 3 -6.64 -1.27 -3.01
C ASP A 3 -6.32 -0.44 -1.77
N ARG A 4 -6.31 0.87 -1.98
CA ARG A 4 -6.03 1.86 -0.94
C ARG A 4 -7.04 1.79 0.21
N ALA A 5 -8.30 1.47 -0.08
CA ALA A 5 -9.36 1.48 0.91
C ALA A 5 -9.12 0.39 1.96
N HIS A 6 -8.67 -0.78 1.51
CA HIS A 6 -8.28 -1.86 2.40
C HIS A 6 -7.04 -1.49 3.25
N LEU A 7 -5.99 -0.90 2.66
CA LEU A 7 -4.84 -0.46 3.47
C LEU A 7 -5.29 0.53 4.54
N VAL A 8 -6.05 1.56 4.17
CA VAL A 8 -6.48 2.60 5.11
C VAL A 8 -7.36 2.00 6.21
N ALA A 9 -8.27 1.08 5.88
CA ALA A 9 -9.12 0.42 6.87
C ALA A 9 -8.29 -0.36 7.90
N VAL A 10 -7.32 -1.17 7.45
CA VAL A 10 -6.46 -1.97 8.34
C VAL A 10 -5.49 -1.07 9.11
N ALA A 11 -4.96 -0.02 8.49
CA ALA A 11 -4.10 0.96 9.14
C ALA A 11 -4.87 1.66 10.27
N THR A 12 -6.11 2.11 10.01
CA THR A 12 -6.99 2.71 11.03
C THR A 12 -7.35 1.74 12.14
N ASP A 13 -7.63 0.47 11.84
CA ASP A 13 -7.86 -0.58 12.84
C ASP A 13 -6.63 -0.77 13.75
N LYS A 14 -5.42 -0.72 13.17
CA LYS A 14 -4.15 -0.74 13.90
C LYS A 14 -3.78 0.57 14.61
N GLY A 15 -4.63 1.59 14.55
CA GLY A 15 -4.47 2.87 15.23
C GLY A 15 -3.78 3.97 14.41
N ASP A 16 -3.42 3.71 13.15
CA ASP A 16 -2.81 4.70 12.28
C ASP A 16 -3.89 5.64 11.74
N ARG A 17 -3.77 6.94 12.06
CA ARG A 17 -4.76 7.95 11.66
C ARG A 17 -4.36 8.68 10.39
N HIS A 18 -3.07 8.66 10.06
CA HIS A 18 -2.54 9.40 8.93
C HIS A 18 -1.37 8.70 8.26
N TYR A 19 -1.03 9.13 7.04
CA TYR A 19 0.09 8.56 6.29
C TYR A 19 1.44 8.73 7.00
N THR A 20 1.57 9.67 7.94
CA THR A 20 2.77 9.85 8.76
C THR A 20 2.96 8.71 9.74
N ASP A 21 1.88 8.19 10.33
CA ASP A 21 1.94 7.03 11.23
C ASP A 21 2.34 5.79 10.44
N LEU A 22 1.75 5.64 9.25
CA LEU A 22 2.12 4.62 8.28
C LEU A 22 3.60 4.73 7.85
N ALA A 23 4.12 5.95 7.68
CA ALA A 23 5.52 6.18 7.33
C ALA A 23 6.48 5.72 8.45
N VAL A 24 6.13 6.04 9.70
CA VAL A 24 6.91 5.64 10.89
C VAL A 24 6.91 4.12 11.03
N ARG A 25 5.75 3.50 10.91
CA ARG A 25 5.57 2.05 11.07
C ARG A 25 6.30 1.26 9.98
N LEU A 26 6.14 1.68 8.73
CA LEU A 26 6.81 1.06 7.58
C LEU A 26 8.29 1.49 7.43
N LYS A 27 8.77 2.42 8.26
CA LYS A 27 10.12 3.00 8.19
C LYS A 27 10.46 3.53 6.79
N VAL A 28 9.49 4.21 6.16
CA VAL A 28 9.65 4.82 4.84
C VAL A 28 9.57 6.34 4.90
N ALA A 29 10.03 6.99 3.84
CA ALA A 29 9.85 8.43 3.70
C ALA A 29 8.35 8.81 3.71
N PRO A 30 7.96 9.94 4.33
CA PRO A 30 6.57 10.40 4.38
C PRO A 30 5.92 10.54 3.00
N VAL A 31 6.69 10.95 2.00
CA VAL A 31 6.22 11.05 0.61
C VAL A 31 5.83 9.69 0.02
N THR A 32 6.54 8.62 0.40
CA THR A 32 6.24 7.25 -0.05
C THR A 32 4.96 6.75 0.61
N ALA A 33 4.81 6.98 1.91
CA ALA A 33 3.59 6.65 2.64
C ALA A 33 2.38 7.43 2.12
N TRP A 34 2.54 8.72 1.81
CA TRP A 34 1.48 9.52 1.19
C TRP A 34 1.06 8.97 -0.17
N ARG A 35 2.01 8.55 -1.01
CA ARG A 35 1.71 7.93 -2.31
C ARG A 35 0.94 6.62 -2.17
N LEU A 36 1.25 5.81 -1.16
CA LEU A 36 0.48 4.61 -0.82
C LEU A 36 -0.92 4.98 -0.33
N TRP A 37 -1.02 5.87 0.67
CA TRP A 37 -2.27 6.30 1.26
C TRP A 37 -3.26 6.88 0.24
N THR A 38 -2.75 7.66 -0.71
CA THR A 38 -3.54 8.25 -1.80
C THR A 38 -3.73 7.32 -3.00
N GLY A 39 -3.07 6.16 -3.02
CA GLY A 39 -3.11 5.21 -4.12
C GLY A 39 -2.46 5.71 -5.42
N LYS A 40 -1.58 6.71 -5.34
CA LYS A 40 -0.88 7.30 -6.50
C LYS A 40 0.22 6.41 -7.07
N THR A 41 0.76 5.47 -6.27
CA THR A 41 1.82 4.57 -6.72
C THR A 41 1.59 3.17 -6.17
N ALA A 42 1.93 2.16 -6.95
CA ALA A 42 1.98 0.79 -6.45
C ALA A 42 3.21 0.58 -5.57
N PRO A 43 3.10 -0.17 -4.47
CA PRO A 43 4.24 -0.53 -3.63
C PRO A 43 5.24 -1.42 -4.40
N SER A 44 6.53 -1.20 -4.18
CA SER A 44 7.57 -2.15 -4.61
C SER A 44 7.47 -3.45 -3.82
N ALA A 45 8.06 -4.55 -4.30
CA ALA A 45 8.05 -5.84 -3.59
C ALA A 45 8.53 -5.75 -2.14
N ARG A 46 9.57 -4.94 -1.88
CA ARG A 46 10.07 -4.67 -0.52
C ARG A 46 9.02 -3.99 0.36
N LEU A 47 8.31 -3.01 -0.19
CA LEU A 47 7.29 -2.28 0.53
C LEU A 47 6.02 -3.12 0.74
N ALA A 48 5.67 -3.95 -0.24
CA ALA A 48 4.58 -4.91 -0.11
C ALA A 48 4.86 -5.95 0.99
N ALA A 49 6.11 -6.41 1.13
CA ALA A 49 6.52 -7.28 2.23
C ALA A 49 6.44 -6.57 3.59
N ALA A 50 6.88 -5.31 3.68
CA ALA A 50 6.76 -4.53 4.92
C ALA A 50 5.29 -4.29 5.31
N VAL A 51 4.42 -4.02 4.34
CA VAL A 51 2.97 -3.89 4.58
C VAL A 51 2.36 -5.23 5.01
N GLN A 52 2.83 -6.35 4.45
CA GLN A 52 2.39 -7.67 4.89
C GLN A 52 2.80 -7.97 6.34
N ASP A 53 4.03 -7.63 6.72
CA ASP A 53 4.54 -7.86 8.08
C ASP A 53 3.79 -6.99 9.10
N GLU A 54 3.66 -5.70 8.83
CA GLU A 54 3.06 -4.73 9.76
C GLU A 54 1.54 -4.75 9.77
N TYR A 55 0.86 -5.08 8.67
CA TYR A 55 -0.59 -4.99 8.54
C TYR A 55 -1.27 -6.31 8.18
N GLY A 56 -0.52 -7.39 7.95
CA GLY A 56 -1.08 -8.70 7.58
C GLY A 56 -1.69 -8.75 6.17
N ILE A 57 -1.51 -7.70 5.36
CA ILE A 57 -2.04 -7.65 3.99
C ILE A 57 -1.08 -8.42 3.07
N PRO A 58 -1.51 -9.52 2.42
CA PRO A 58 -0.60 -10.33 1.62
C PRO A 58 0.02 -9.51 0.48
N ALA A 59 1.35 -9.57 0.36
CA ALA A 59 2.11 -8.83 -0.65
C ALA A 59 1.63 -9.13 -2.09
N SER A 60 1.20 -10.36 -2.36
CA SER A 60 0.63 -10.78 -3.65
C SER A 60 -0.61 -9.98 -4.05
N ARG A 61 -1.40 -9.51 -3.09
CA ARG A 61 -2.59 -8.67 -3.32
C ARG A 61 -2.21 -7.22 -3.61
N LEU A 62 -1.10 -6.77 -3.03
CA LEU A 62 -0.52 -5.44 -3.27
C LEU A 62 0.18 -5.38 -4.64
N LEU A 63 0.84 -6.47 -5.04
CA LEU A 63 1.62 -6.57 -6.29
C LEU A 63 0.76 -6.91 -7.52
N LYS A 64 -0.25 -7.80 -7.39
CA LYS A 64 -1.20 -8.09 -8.50
C LYS A 64 -1.96 -6.86 -8.98
N LEU A 65 -2.07 -5.83 -8.13
CA LEU A 65 -2.74 -4.59 -8.49
C LEU A 65 -1.85 -3.61 -9.27
N SER A 66 -0.59 -3.96 -9.53
CA SER A 66 0.35 -3.17 -10.34
C SER A 66 0.54 -3.70 -11.77
N GLU A 67 -0.19 -4.75 -12.18
CA GLU A 67 -0.33 -5.05 -13.59
C GLU A 67 -1.12 -3.89 -14.24
N PRO A 68 -0.58 -3.22 -15.28
CA PRO A 68 -1.36 -2.26 -16.02
C PRO A 68 -2.55 -3.00 -16.61
N SER A 69 -3.75 -2.58 -16.24
CA SER A 69 -4.93 -2.79 -17.07
C SER A 69 -4.79 -1.90 -18.31
N THR A 70 -3.89 -2.33 -19.19
CA THR A 70 -3.79 -2.06 -20.62
C THR A 70 -3.09 -3.31 -21.14
N GLN A 71 -3.80 -4.34 -21.59
CA GLN A 71 -4.44 -4.31 -22.90
C GLN A 71 -5.55 -5.39 -22.96
N ALA A 72 -6.80 -4.95 -22.97
CA ALA A 72 -7.79 -5.53 -23.86
C ALA A 72 -7.89 -4.59 -25.06
N ALA A 73 -7.51 -5.06 -26.25
CA ALA A 73 -8.04 -4.61 -27.53
C ALA A 73 -7.49 -5.48 -28.68
N ALA A 74 -8.44 -6.12 -29.38
CA ALA A 74 -8.37 -6.81 -30.68
C ALA A 74 -7.75 -8.22 -30.70
#